data_AF-A0A656GFX9-F1
#
_entry.id   AF-A0A656GFX9-F1
#
_cell.length_a   1.000
_cell.length_b   1.000
_cell.length_c   1.000
_cell.angle_alpha   90.00
_cell.angle_beta   90.00
_cell.angle_gamma   90.00
#
_symmetry.space_group_name_H-M   'P 1'
#
loop_
_entity.id
_entity.type
_entity.pdbx_description
1 polymer ?
#
loop_
_entity_poly.entity_id
_entity_poly.type
_entity_poly.pdbx_seq_one_letter_code
_entity_poly.pdbx_strand_id
1 'polypeptide(L)'
;MKLSRLLSFIAFVFSCVVVLPVFAEGTTIGEITAASKKTGDLSRQALATIYGDVVNNPLASSEAGGGDTILASIFQVLNGALLVVGSLWACYIIFRKLTRTAHDGAVFDKQNTTVWGPVRIVWGLVSLVPTANGWSLSQLLMLWSASTMGIGIANLSTDAAISAFEDGKGMVVQP
;
A
#
# COMPACT_ATOMS: atom_id res chain seq x y z
N MET A 1 23.80 -2.61 -28.68
CA MET A 1 23.28 -2.89 -27.31
C MET A 1 23.43 -1.75 -26.30
N LYS A 2 24.40 -0.81 -26.42
CA LYS A 2 24.57 0.28 -25.45
C LYS A 2 23.56 1.43 -25.63
N LEU A 3 23.17 1.73 -26.88
CA LEU A 3 22.25 2.84 -27.20
C LEU A 3 20.81 2.60 -26.75
N SER A 4 20.25 1.39 -26.91
CA SER A 4 18.88 1.09 -26.46
C SER A 4 18.75 1.08 -24.93
N ARG A 5 19.81 0.69 -24.21
CA ARG A 5 19.88 0.76 -22.75
C ARG A 5 19.98 2.19 -22.25
N LEU A 6 20.70 3.05 -22.96
CA LEU A 6 20.78 4.49 -22.67
C LEU A 6 19.42 5.18 -22.87
N LEU A 7 18.72 4.87 -23.96
CA LEU A 7 17.41 5.45 -24.26
C LEU A 7 16.35 5.04 -23.23
N SER A 8 16.37 3.77 -22.80
CA SER A 8 15.47 3.27 -21.75
C SER A 8 15.77 3.91 -20.39
N PHE A 9 17.05 4.18 -20.08
CA PHE A 9 17.44 4.85 -18.86
C PHE A 9 17.01 6.32 -18.84
N ILE A 10 17.13 7.03 -19.97
CA ILE A 10 16.65 8.41 -20.11
C ILE A 10 15.12 8.48 -19.98
N ALA A 11 14.39 7.55 -20.60
CA ALA A 11 12.93 7.48 -20.46
C ALA A 11 12.49 7.20 -19.01
N PHE A 12 13.23 6.35 -18.29
CA PHE A 12 13.00 6.08 -16.87
C PHE A 12 13.25 7.32 -16.00
N VAL A 13 14.35 8.03 -16.24
CA VAL A 13 14.67 9.28 -15.53
C VAL A 13 13.62 10.36 -15.83
N PHE A 14 13.21 10.51 -17.09
CA PHE A 14 12.16 11.44 -17.49
C PHE A 14 10.81 11.12 -16.82
N SER A 15 10.43 9.83 -16.76
CA SER A 15 9.24 9.38 -16.03
C SER A 15 9.33 9.70 -14.53
N CYS A 16 10.49 9.50 -13.89
CA CYS A 16 10.71 9.87 -12.49
C CYS A 16 10.63 11.39 -12.26
N VAL A 17 11.09 12.21 -13.20
CA VAL A 17 11.05 13.69 -13.08
C VAL A 17 9.62 14.22 -13.21
N VAL A 18 8.76 13.59 -14.01
CA VAL A 18 7.34 13.98 -14.14
C VAL A 18 6.51 13.66 -12.88
N VAL A 19 6.94 12.71 -12.05
CA VAL A 19 6.23 12.28 -10.82
C VAL A 19 6.69 13.07 -9.58
N LEU A 20 7.51 14.12 -9.75
CA LEU A 20 8.02 14.87 -8.60
C LEU A 20 6.86 15.57 -7.84
N PRO A 21 6.79 15.41 -6.50
CA PRO A 21 5.79 16.05 -5.66
C PRO A 21 5.92 17.58 -5.60
N VAL A 22 6.98 18.15 -6.19
CA VAL A 22 7.25 19.60 -6.23
C VAL A 22 6.21 20.38 -7.04
N PHE A 23 5.49 19.74 -7.97
CA PHE A 23 4.39 20.38 -8.71
C PHE A 23 3.05 20.36 -7.97
N ALA A 24 2.96 19.68 -6.82
CA ALA A 24 1.75 19.62 -6.00
C ALA A 24 1.78 20.72 -4.93
N GLU A 25 1.42 21.95 -5.31
CA GLU A 25 1.31 23.07 -4.37
C GLU A 25 0.14 22.80 -3.40
N GLY A 26 0.44 22.58 -2.11
CA GLY A 26 -0.54 22.34 -1.05
C GLY A 26 -1.13 20.92 -0.97
N THR A 27 -0.62 19.95 -1.75
CA THR A 27 -1.07 18.53 -1.71
C THR A 27 0.10 17.58 -1.48
N THR A 28 0.97 17.89 -0.52
CA THR A 28 2.04 16.98 -0.09
C THR A 28 1.48 15.84 0.78
N ILE A 29 2.19 14.72 0.86
CA ILE A 29 1.77 13.59 1.73
C ILE A 29 1.61 14.03 3.20
N GLY A 30 2.39 15.02 3.65
CA GLY A 30 2.26 15.61 4.98
C GLY A 30 0.93 16.35 5.18
N GLU A 31 0.53 17.16 4.20
CA GLU A 31 -0.74 17.90 4.23
C GLU A 31 -1.95 16.98 4.10
N ILE A 32 -1.90 15.98 3.23
CA ILE A 32 -2.95 14.96 3.11
C ILE A 32 -3.13 14.23 4.44
N THR A 33 -2.02 13.83 5.07
CA THR A 33 -2.07 13.14 6.36
C THR A 33 -2.60 14.05 7.47
N ALA A 34 -2.21 15.31 7.49
CA ALA A 34 -2.72 16.29 8.46
C ALA A 34 -4.23 16.55 8.26
N ALA A 35 -4.68 16.69 7.01
CA ALA A 35 -6.08 16.87 6.65
C ALA A 35 -6.96 15.68 7.03
N SER A 36 -6.40 14.46 6.99
CA SER A 36 -7.10 13.22 7.42
C SER A 36 -7.28 13.08 8.94
N LYS A 37 -6.59 13.92 9.73
CA LYS A 37 -6.58 13.88 11.20
C LYS A 37 -7.23 15.12 11.82
N LYS A 38 -8.08 15.85 11.07
CA LYS A 38 -8.78 17.02 11.62
C LYS A 38 -9.71 16.58 12.77
N THR A 39 -9.70 17.34 13.86
CA THR A 39 -10.54 17.10 15.03
C THR A 39 -12.02 17.19 14.62
N GLY A 40 -12.76 16.09 14.75
CA GLY A 40 -14.18 16.02 14.39
C GLY A 40 -14.50 15.37 13.04
N ASP A 41 -13.50 14.79 12.34
CA ASP A 41 -13.74 14.01 11.11
C ASP A 41 -14.63 12.79 11.37
N LEU A 42 -15.92 12.92 11.04
CA LEU A 42 -16.91 11.84 11.18
C LEU A 42 -16.53 10.61 10.34
N SER A 43 -15.91 10.83 9.17
CA SER A 43 -15.40 9.76 8.31
C SER A 43 -14.32 8.92 9.01
N ARG A 44 -13.43 9.57 9.78
CA ARG A 44 -12.36 8.91 10.55
C ARG A 44 -12.93 8.21 11.78
N GLN A 45 -13.89 8.85 12.45
CA GLN A 45 -14.58 8.27 13.61
C GLN A 45 -15.42 7.03 13.24
N ALA A 46 -16.10 7.06 12.09
CA ALA A 46 -16.84 5.93 11.57
C ALA A 46 -15.91 4.74 11.28
N LEU A 47 -14.74 5.00 10.66
CA LEU A 47 -13.73 3.96 10.44
C LEU A 47 -13.19 3.39 11.76
N ALA A 48 -12.88 4.25 12.74
CA ALA A 48 -12.43 3.81 14.06
C ALA A 48 -13.51 3.00 14.82
N THR A 49 -14.79 3.30 14.59
CA THR A 49 -15.91 2.54 15.19
C THR A 49 -16.04 1.14 14.58
N ILE A 50 -15.82 1.00 13.27
CA ILE A 50 -15.99 -0.28 12.54
C ILE A 50 -14.73 -1.16 12.67
N TYR A 51 -13.55 -0.56 12.54
CA TYR A 51 -12.28 -1.28 12.43
C TYR A 51 -11.40 -1.20 13.69
N GLY A 52 -11.83 -0.45 14.70
CA GLY A 52 -11.12 -0.29 15.97
C GLY A 52 -9.88 0.61 15.86
N ASP A 53 -9.01 0.52 16.87
CA ASP A 53 -7.85 1.42 17.00
C ASP A 53 -6.75 1.17 15.96
N VAL A 54 -6.87 0.09 15.18
CA VAL A 54 -5.99 -0.21 14.01
C VAL A 54 -5.98 0.93 12.98
N VAL A 55 -7.02 1.78 13.00
CA VAL A 55 -7.18 2.99 12.17
C VAL A 55 -6.26 4.13 12.65
N ASN A 56 -5.99 4.25 13.95
CA ASN A 56 -5.13 5.29 14.51
C ASN A 56 -3.69 4.83 14.65
N ASN A 57 -3.50 3.59 15.12
CA ASN A 57 -2.18 3.04 15.35
C ASN A 57 -2.06 1.62 14.76
N PRO A 58 -1.76 1.51 13.44
CA PRO A 58 -1.79 0.23 12.73
C PRO A 58 -0.74 -0.79 13.20
N LEU A 59 0.23 -0.36 14.02
CA LEU A 59 1.28 -1.20 14.60
C LEU A 59 1.25 -1.25 16.14
N ALA A 60 0.28 -0.61 16.80
CA ALA A 60 0.15 -0.75 18.26
C ALA A 60 -0.26 -2.19 18.56
N SER A 61 0.62 -2.99 19.15
CA SER A 61 0.29 -4.31 19.65
C SER A 61 -0.60 -4.17 20.88
N SER A 62 -1.88 -4.52 20.78
CA SER A 62 -2.64 -4.91 21.98
C SER A 62 -1.93 -6.14 22.55
N GLU A 63 -1.45 -6.07 23.80
CA GLU A 63 -0.52 -7.03 24.42
C GLU A 63 -1.04 -8.47 24.55
N ALA A 64 -2.30 -8.71 24.18
CA ALA A 64 -2.88 -10.04 24.05
C ALA A 64 -3.30 -10.24 22.60
N GLY A 65 -2.87 -11.33 21.97
CA GLY A 65 -3.10 -11.67 20.55
C GLY A 65 -4.57 -11.89 20.15
N GLY A 66 -5.37 -10.83 20.27
CA GLY A 66 -6.71 -10.67 19.77
C GLY A 66 -6.90 -9.18 19.56
N GLY A 67 -6.88 -8.73 18.31
CA GLY A 67 -7.11 -7.32 18.00
C GLY A 67 -8.44 -6.85 18.58
N ASP A 68 -8.53 -5.55 18.87
CA ASP A 68 -9.64 -4.89 19.57
C ASP A 68 -11.05 -5.10 18.95
N THR A 69 -11.17 -5.83 17.84
CA THR A 69 -12.41 -6.12 17.13
C THR A 69 -12.57 -7.61 16.81
N ILE A 70 -13.82 -8.08 16.75
CA ILE A 70 -14.16 -9.46 16.31
C ILE A 70 -13.57 -9.75 14.91
N LEU A 71 -13.55 -8.73 14.04
CA LEU A 71 -12.99 -8.78 12.69
C LEU A 71 -11.51 -9.17 12.70
N ALA A 72 -10.74 -8.65 13.65
CA ALA A 72 -9.32 -8.93 13.80
C ALA A 72 -9.07 -10.43 14.10
N SER A 73 -9.89 -11.04 14.95
CA SER A 73 -9.76 -12.48 15.27
C SER A 73 -10.07 -13.38 14.07
N ILE A 74 -11.06 -13.01 13.26
CA ILE A 74 -11.43 -13.78 12.05
C ILE A 74 -10.31 -13.67 11.02
N PHE A 75 -9.74 -12.47 10.83
CA PHE A 75 -8.60 -12.27 9.94
C PHE A 75 -7.35 -13.00 10.42
N GLN A 76 -7.13 -13.13 11.72
CA GLN A 76 -5.99 -13.88 12.25
C GLN A 76 -6.04 -15.35 11.83
N VAL A 77 -7.19 -16.00 11.96
CA VAL A 77 -7.38 -17.40 11.57
C VAL A 77 -7.28 -17.56 10.05
N LEU A 78 -7.93 -16.67 9.29
CA LEU A 78 -7.92 -16.70 7.82
C LEU A 78 -6.51 -16.50 7.26
N ASN A 79 -5.80 -15.47 7.72
CA ASN A 79 -4.42 -15.18 7.28
C ASN A 79 -3.47 -16.30 7.70
N GLY A 80 -3.64 -16.87 8.90
CA GLY A 80 -2.88 -18.04 9.34
C GLY A 80 -3.06 -19.26 8.41
N ALA A 81 -4.31 -19.59 8.04
CA ALA A 81 -4.59 -20.67 7.10
C ALA A 81 -4.00 -20.41 5.70
N LEU A 82 -4.12 -19.17 5.21
CA LEU A 82 -3.52 -18.77 3.94
C LEU A 82 -1.99 -18.84 3.97
N LEU A 83 -1.34 -18.61 5.12
CA LEU A 83 0.12 -18.67 5.24
C LEU A 83 0.61 -20.11 5.11
N VAL A 84 -0.12 -21.06 5.68
CA VAL A 84 0.15 -22.49 5.47
C VAL A 84 0.05 -22.85 3.99
N VAL A 85 -1.03 -22.46 3.31
CA VAL A 85 -1.19 -22.73 1.87
C VAL A 85 -0.14 -22.01 1.03
N GLY A 86 0.14 -20.74 1.34
CA GLY A 86 1.11 -19.90 0.63
C GLY A 86 2.55 -20.40 0.80
N SER A 87 2.91 -20.92 1.98
CA SER A 87 4.22 -21.51 2.23
C SER A 87 4.43 -22.81 1.45
N LEU A 88 3.41 -23.68 1.37
CA LEU A 88 3.46 -24.89 0.52
C LEU A 88 3.61 -24.52 -0.96
N TRP A 89 2.87 -23.52 -1.43
CA TRP A 89 2.98 -23.02 -2.80
C TRP A 89 4.33 -22.39 -3.11
N ALA A 90 4.88 -21.59 -2.20
CA ALA A 90 6.21 -21.00 -2.33
C ALA A 90 7.30 -22.09 -2.37
N CYS A 91 7.18 -23.10 -1.50
CA CYS A 91 8.07 -24.26 -1.49
C CYS A 91 8.05 -24.98 -2.85
N TYR A 92 6.86 -25.25 -3.40
CA TYR A 92 6.70 -25.85 -4.73
C TYR A 92 7.41 -25.04 -5.84
N ILE A 93 7.29 -23.71 -5.83
CA ILE A 93 7.95 -22.86 -6.82
C ILE A 93 9.47 -22.90 -6.68
N ILE A 94 9.97 -22.86 -5.44
CA ILE A 94 11.41 -22.94 -5.15
C ILE A 94 11.95 -24.29 -5.64
N PHE A 95 11.29 -25.40 -5.33
CA PHE A 95 11.68 -26.73 -5.83
C PHE A 95 11.71 -26.78 -7.35
N ARG A 96 10.65 -26.30 -8.03
CA ARG A 96 10.59 -26.28 -9.50
C ARG A 96 11.71 -25.44 -10.13
N LYS A 97 12.05 -24.30 -9.51
CA LYS A 97 13.15 -23.44 -9.96
C LYS A 97 14.51 -24.11 -9.72
N LEU A 98 14.69 -24.72 -8.55
CA LEU A 98 15.91 -25.44 -8.18
C LEU A 98 16.18 -26.61 -9.12
N THR A 99 15.17 -27.43 -9.45
CA THR A 99 15.33 -28.55 -10.39
C THR A 99 15.74 -28.09 -11.79
N ARG A 100 15.19 -26.95 -12.26
CA ARG A 100 15.59 -26.35 -13.54
C ARG A 100 17.03 -25.84 -13.51
N THR A 101 17.40 -25.12 -12.45
CA THR A 101 18.79 -24.68 -12.23
C THR A 101 19.77 -25.86 -12.15
N ALA A 102 19.36 -26.97 -11.55
CA ALA A 102 20.17 -28.18 -11.45
C ALA A 102 20.36 -28.87 -12.81
N HIS A 103 19.34 -28.89 -13.68
CA HIS A 103 19.45 -29.45 -15.03
C HIS A 103 20.26 -28.55 -15.98
N ASP A 104 20.11 -27.23 -15.88
CA ASP A 104 20.79 -26.28 -16.79
C ASP A 104 22.23 -25.95 -16.36
N GLY A 105 22.68 -26.36 -15.16
CA GLY A 105 24.07 -26.21 -14.70
C GLY A 105 24.56 -24.78 -14.49
N ALA A 106 23.78 -23.78 -14.88
CA ALA A 106 24.04 -22.36 -14.66
C ALA A 106 23.02 -21.80 -13.66
N VAL A 107 23.50 -21.38 -12.48
CA VAL A 107 22.71 -20.61 -11.49
C VAL A 107 22.17 -19.31 -12.10
N PHE A 108 22.80 -18.84 -13.20
CA PHE A 108 22.41 -17.69 -14.00
C PHE A 108 22.46 -18.04 -15.50
N ASP A 109 21.53 -18.87 -15.99
CA ASP A 109 21.38 -18.98 -17.44
C ASP A 109 20.79 -17.68 -18.06
N LYS A 110 21.29 -17.35 -19.25
CA LYS A 110 21.35 -16.04 -19.90
C LYS A 110 20.00 -15.44 -20.33
N GLN A 111 18.87 -16.13 -20.13
CA GLN A 111 17.62 -15.72 -20.77
C GLN A 111 16.41 -15.46 -19.86
N ASN A 112 16.31 -15.94 -18.60
CA ASN A 112 15.02 -15.85 -17.89
C ASN A 112 15.04 -15.74 -16.34
N THR A 113 16.12 -15.28 -15.72
CA THR A 113 16.05 -14.85 -14.31
C THR A 113 15.80 -13.33 -14.25
N THR A 114 14.53 -12.94 -14.24
CA THR A 114 14.19 -11.58 -13.82
C THR A 114 14.43 -11.50 -12.31
N VAL A 115 15.32 -10.61 -11.87
CA VAL A 115 15.59 -10.32 -10.44
C VAL A 115 14.30 -10.08 -9.63
N TRP A 116 13.23 -9.66 -10.30
CA TRP A 116 11.89 -9.49 -9.75
C TRP A 116 11.16 -10.76 -9.28
N GLY A 117 11.58 -11.96 -9.70
CA GLY A 117 10.91 -13.21 -9.35
C GLY A 117 10.97 -13.51 -7.83
N PRO A 118 12.16 -13.60 -7.23
CA PRO A 118 12.31 -13.77 -5.78
C PRO A 118 11.67 -12.63 -4.98
N VAL A 119 11.82 -11.39 -5.44
CA VAL A 119 11.25 -10.19 -4.79
C VAL A 119 9.74 -10.29 -4.65
N ARG A 120 9.02 -10.79 -5.68
CA ARG A 120 7.56 -10.98 -5.61
C ARG A 120 7.14 -12.06 -4.62
N ILE A 121 7.91 -13.14 -4.48
CA ILE A 121 7.60 -14.20 -3.52
C ILE A 121 7.78 -13.68 -2.10
N VAL A 122 8.87 -12.96 -1.83
CA VAL A 122 9.10 -12.32 -0.53
C VAL A 122 7.99 -11.33 -0.22
N TRP A 123 7.64 -10.45 -1.17
CA TRP A 123 6.54 -9.50 -0.98
C TRP A 123 5.19 -10.17 -0.75
N GLY A 124 4.89 -11.25 -1.48
CA GLY A 124 3.64 -12.01 -1.30
C GLY A 124 3.56 -12.74 0.03
N LEU A 125 4.69 -13.21 0.56
CA LEU A 125 4.73 -13.80 1.90
C LEU A 125 4.61 -12.73 2.98
N VAL A 126 5.40 -11.65 2.88
CA VAL A 126 5.38 -10.54 3.85
C VAL A 126 4.02 -9.85 3.90
N SER A 127 3.34 -9.72 2.76
CA SER A 127 1.99 -9.14 2.73
C SER A 127 0.97 -10.00 3.46
N LEU A 128 1.21 -11.31 3.59
CA LEU A 128 0.29 -12.28 4.16
C LEU A 128 0.60 -12.63 5.63
N VAL A 129 1.79 -12.30 6.14
CA VAL A 129 2.13 -12.51 7.55
C VAL A 129 1.13 -11.75 8.43
N PRO A 130 0.44 -12.44 9.37
CA PRO A 130 -0.42 -11.76 10.33
C PRO A 130 0.45 -10.91 11.26
N THR A 131 0.09 -9.65 11.39
CA THR A 131 0.67 -8.74 12.39
C THR A 131 0.15 -9.08 13.79
N ALA A 132 0.75 -8.52 14.84
CA ALA A 132 0.36 -8.78 16.23
C ALA A 132 -1.13 -8.53 16.54
N ASN A 133 -1.83 -7.74 15.69
CA ASN A 133 -3.26 -7.48 15.80
C ASN A 133 -4.16 -8.46 15.03
N GLY A 134 -3.62 -9.52 14.41
CA GLY A 134 -4.41 -10.47 13.61
C GLY A 134 -4.71 -10.02 12.17
N TRP A 135 -4.44 -8.76 11.83
CA TRP A 135 -4.56 -8.21 10.48
C TRP A 135 -3.33 -8.58 9.63
N SER A 136 -3.55 -8.85 8.33
CA SER A 136 -2.46 -8.99 7.35
C SER A 136 -1.91 -7.62 6.97
N LEU A 137 -0.61 -7.53 6.67
CA LEU A 137 0.04 -6.29 6.25
C LEU A 137 -0.65 -5.66 5.02
N SER A 138 -1.11 -6.46 4.06
CA SER A 138 -1.86 -5.95 2.90
C SER A 138 -3.18 -5.28 3.29
N GLN A 139 -3.86 -5.81 4.30
CA GLN A 139 -5.13 -5.29 4.82
C GLN A 139 -4.90 -3.99 5.59
N LEU A 140 -3.81 -3.90 6.35
CA LEU A 140 -3.40 -2.66 7.03
C LEU A 140 -3.00 -1.57 6.02
N LEU A 141 -2.28 -1.92 4.96
CA LEU A 141 -1.93 -0.98 3.89
C LEU A 141 -3.19 -0.46 3.17
N MET A 142 -4.17 -1.32 2.93
CA MET A 142 -5.48 -0.92 2.39
C MET A 142 -6.20 0.04 3.33
N LEU A 143 -6.24 -0.26 4.63
CA LEU A 143 -6.91 0.62 5.59
C LEU A 143 -6.20 1.96 5.73
N TRP A 144 -4.86 1.95 5.70
CA TRP A 144 -4.06 3.16 5.72
C TRP A 144 -4.27 4.01 4.47
N SER A 145 -4.32 3.41 3.28
CA SER A 145 -4.55 4.13 2.04
C SER A 145 -5.96 4.72 2.00
N ALA A 146 -6.98 3.96 2.38
CA ALA A 146 -8.35 4.44 2.45
C ALA A 146 -8.51 5.56 3.50
N SER A 147 -7.94 5.37 4.69
CA SER A 147 -8.19 6.29 5.79
C SER A 147 -7.29 7.52 5.81
N THR A 148 -6.03 7.42 5.40
CA THR A 148 -5.09 8.55 5.46
C THR A 148 -5.07 9.28 4.13
N MET A 149 -4.91 8.55 3.02
CA MET A 149 -4.86 9.16 1.69
C MET A 149 -6.27 9.48 1.19
N GLY A 150 -7.25 8.56 1.33
CA GLY A 150 -8.62 8.79 0.87
C GLY A 150 -9.32 9.95 1.58
N ILE A 151 -9.41 9.89 2.91
CA ILE A 151 -10.03 10.97 3.71
C ILE A 151 -9.24 12.27 3.58
N GLY A 152 -7.90 12.20 3.62
CA GLY A 152 -7.05 13.38 3.49
C GLY A 152 -7.27 14.13 2.18
N ILE A 153 -7.32 13.42 1.05
CA ILE A 153 -7.59 14.01 -0.27
C ILE A 153 -9.01 14.60 -0.33
N ALA A 154 -10.01 13.91 0.24
CA ALA A 154 -11.39 14.40 0.26
C ALA A 154 -11.57 15.67 1.10
N ASN A 155 -10.86 15.77 2.22
CA ASN A 155 -10.89 16.96 3.06
C ASN A 155 -10.21 18.14 2.36
N LEU A 156 -9.05 17.91 1.72
CA LEU A 156 -8.38 18.95 0.94
C LEU A 156 -9.21 19.42 -0.26
N SER A 157 -9.90 18.51 -0.97
CA SER A 157 -10.76 18.90 -2.09
C SER A 157 -11.98 19.70 -1.65
N THR A 158 -12.56 19.35 -0.49
CA THR A 158 -13.68 20.09 0.10
C THR A 158 -13.24 21.48 0.59
N ASP A 159 -12.06 21.58 1.22
CA ASP A 159 -11.48 22.86 1.63
C ASP A 159 -11.24 23.78 0.42
N ALA A 160 -10.73 23.22 -0.69
CA ALA A 160 -10.54 23.98 -1.93
C ALA A 160 -11.87 24.46 -2.54
N ALA A 161 -12.92 23.64 -2.47
CA ALA A 161 -14.25 24.03 -2.93
C ALA A 161 -14.83 25.16 -2.07
N ILE A 162 -14.73 25.06 -0.73
CA ILE A 162 -15.17 26.11 0.20
C ILE A 162 -14.41 27.41 -0.06
N SER A 163 -13.09 27.34 -0.23
CA SER A 163 -12.26 28.51 -0.53
C SER A 163 -12.67 29.18 -1.85
N ALA A 164 -13.06 28.42 -2.87
CA ALA A 164 -13.56 28.97 -4.13
C ALA A 164 -14.92 29.65 -3.97
N PHE A 165 -15.79 29.13 -3.11
CA PHE A 165 -17.06 29.78 -2.77
C PHE A 165 -16.86 31.09 -1.99
N GLU A 166 -15.94 31.10 -1.03
CA GLU A 166 -15.60 32.31 -0.25
C GLU A 166 -14.97 33.40 -1.12
N ASP A 167 -14.19 33.01 -2.13
CA ASP A 167 -13.59 33.91 -3.14
C ASP A 167 -14.62 34.40 -4.19
N GLY A 168 -15.91 34.07 -4.02
CA GLY A 168 -17.00 34.52 -4.89
C GLY A 168 -17.03 33.87 -6.28
N LYS A 169 -16.31 32.77 -6.49
CA LYS A 169 -16.30 32.06 -7.77
C LYS A 169 -17.61 31.29 -7.95
N GLY A 170 -18.27 31.49 -9.09
CA GLY A 170 -19.46 30.72 -9.46
C GLY A 170 -19.10 29.25 -9.71
N MET A 171 -19.98 28.32 -9.33
CA MET A 171 -19.85 26.89 -9.64
C MET A 171 -19.84 26.59 -11.14
N VAL A 172 -20.29 27.56 -11.93
CA VAL A 172 -20.32 27.53 -13.38
C VAL A 172 -19.92 28.94 -13.83
N VAL A 173 -19.10 29.02 -14.86
CA VAL A 173 -18.79 30.30 -15.51
C VAL A 173 -20.09 30.84 -16.09
N GLN A 174 -20.59 31.94 -15.53
CA GLN A 174 -21.62 32.75 -16.17
C GLN A 174 -20.93 33.60 -17.25
N PRO A 175 -21.41 33.57 -18.51
CA PRO A 175 -20.82 34.38 -19.58
C PRO A 175 -20.94 35.88 -19.31
#